data_AF-A0A3S0CZJ9-F1
#
_entry.id   AF-A0A3S0CZJ9-F1
#
_cell.length_a   1.000
_cell.length_b   1.000
_cell.length_c   1.000
_cell.angle_alpha   90.00
_cell.angle_beta   90.00
_cell.angle_gamma   90.00
#
_symmetry.space_group_name_H-M   'P 1'
#
loop_
_entity.id
_entity.type
_entity.pdbx_description
1 polymer ?
#
loop_
_entity_poly.entity_id
_entity_poly.type
_entity_poly.pdbx_seq_one_letter_code
_entity_poly.pdbx_strand_id
1 'polypeptide(L)'
;MTGPLLIDRVTRAALCFVLSSMTVLPVIAGKTSSADELSKKAMSLFAADKSQDAIDLEYQAIKSAPRYWLPHCVLSIFKWKGNLFDEAVAEAQEAVKLAPDNELVNLNLAQMNQMLGYYEKAIPAFKKTVKVAPESWSARIGLSQSLIANAQPADAIEVLNQMSKAENGTFNWWYNLAVSYSKLDKPKQAADAAEKAVAAATSSEQKSRANITLLIELIRANELDRARIVQNEALNSKPKDDQVYLQVLSALCTPADTKRGKELLDQAITVGLASPDGYYKLGLEFENKSIAPAIDSSLSNAWLELAEAAYRHAIKLAPAEEKFYLALAAVFDRKGQTSDMTAMLSKAASLNASDALPSYLVACVKAADNDLAGRLREKLVGVPEKPYRLNLARDDFSVENLKCLCKLNVLEFELNRQNGIKFAAITKKEKPLAGVLLVDQSLGTEQAFKTVEKAQSVDLSVTKSEPVLTVNEAIKFVLNLRSPGAPTNVWSFEIDSPKMPLL
;
A
#
# COMPACT_ATOMS: atom_id res chain seq x y z
N MET A 1 13.87 -3.50 -3.06
CA MET A 1 14.86 -4.34 -3.78
C MET A 1 16.26 -4.09 -3.18
N THR A 2 16.59 -4.71 -2.05
CA THR A 2 17.86 -4.49 -1.30
C THR A 2 18.55 -5.80 -0.88
N GLY A 3 18.03 -6.95 -1.33
CA GLY A 3 18.55 -8.28 -0.97
C GLY A 3 20.01 -8.53 -1.39
N PRO A 4 20.41 -8.41 -2.66
CA PRO A 4 21.66 -9.02 -3.13
C PRO A 4 22.94 -8.41 -2.56
N LEU A 5 22.98 -7.08 -2.37
CA LEU A 5 24.19 -6.37 -1.93
C LEU A 5 24.40 -6.39 -0.41
N LEU A 6 23.32 -6.41 0.37
CA LEU A 6 23.40 -6.60 1.83
C LEU A 6 23.80 -8.05 2.16
N ILE A 7 23.25 -9.02 1.41
CA ILE A 7 23.62 -10.43 1.48
C ILE A 7 25.12 -10.59 1.25
N ASP A 8 25.69 -9.98 0.20
CA ASP A 8 27.11 -10.20 -0.13
C ASP A 8 28.09 -9.64 0.92
N ARG A 9 27.79 -8.48 1.53
CA ARG A 9 28.62 -7.91 2.60
C ARG A 9 28.48 -8.64 3.93
N VAL A 10 27.26 -9.07 4.29
CA VAL A 10 27.02 -9.85 5.51
C VAL A 10 27.62 -11.25 5.38
N THR A 11 27.54 -11.89 4.21
CA THR A 11 28.20 -13.20 4.00
C THR A 11 29.71 -13.10 3.96
N ARG A 12 30.29 -12.04 3.37
CA ARG A 12 31.76 -11.83 3.44
C ARG A 12 32.22 -11.53 4.87
N ALA A 13 31.46 -10.74 5.63
CA ALA A 13 31.75 -10.48 7.03
C ALA A 13 31.61 -11.75 7.87
N ALA A 14 30.55 -12.56 7.66
CA ALA A 14 30.34 -13.83 8.34
C ALA A 14 31.42 -14.86 8.01
N LEU A 15 31.80 -15.01 6.73
CA LEU A 15 32.94 -15.85 6.32
C LEU A 15 34.26 -15.34 6.92
N CYS A 16 34.54 -14.03 6.90
CA CYS A 16 35.74 -13.46 7.52
C CYS A 16 35.79 -13.66 9.04
N PHE A 17 34.65 -13.57 9.73
CA PHE A 17 34.57 -13.74 11.18
C PHE A 17 34.70 -15.22 11.59
N VAL A 18 34.10 -16.13 10.81
CA VAL A 18 34.31 -17.56 10.92
C VAL A 18 35.80 -17.89 10.75
N LEU A 19 36.46 -17.33 9.73
CA LEU A 19 37.89 -17.51 9.49
C LEU A 19 38.78 -16.99 10.64
N SER A 20 38.43 -15.85 11.27
CA SER A 20 39.21 -15.31 12.39
C SER A 20 39.12 -16.18 13.66
N SER A 21 37.98 -16.84 13.88
CA SER A 21 37.75 -17.71 15.05
C SER A 21 38.52 -19.04 14.99
N MET A 22 39.04 -19.43 13.82
CA MET A 22 39.81 -20.67 13.63
C MET A 22 41.20 -20.66 14.27
N THR A 23 41.62 -19.54 14.87
CA THR A 23 42.96 -19.37 15.45
C THR A 23 43.01 -19.58 16.97
N VAL A 24 41.87 -19.76 17.65
CA VAL A 24 41.85 -19.86 19.12
C VAL A 24 40.89 -20.96 19.58
N LEU A 25 41.41 -22.18 19.79
CA LEU A 25 41.00 -23.14 20.84
C LEU A 25 41.83 -24.44 20.71
N PRO A 26 42.80 -24.70 21.61
CA PRO A 26 43.39 -26.02 21.76
C PRO A 26 42.52 -26.84 22.72
N VAL A 27 42.20 -28.11 22.36
CA VAL A 27 42.00 -29.30 23.23
C VAL A 27 41.13 -30.42 22.58
N ILE A 28 40.48 -30.22 21.41
CA ILE A 28 39.79 -31.30 20.63
C ILE A 28 40.46 -31.54 19.24
N ALA A 29 41.76 -31.25 19.13
CA ALA A 29 42.44 -30.90 17.89
C ALA A 29 42.52 -31.97 16.76
N GLY A 30 42.16 -33.23 16.98
CA GLY A 30 42.34 -34.28 15.96
C GLY A 30 41.24 -34.40 14.91
N LYS A 31 39.95 -34.31 15.33
CA LYS A 31 38.80 -34.47 14.42
C LYS A 31 38.21 -33.13 13.96
N THR A 32 38.28 -32.11 14.81
CA THR A 32 37.82 -30.77 14.44
C THR A 32 38.77 -30.11 13.44
N SER A 33 40.08 -30.34 13.51
CA SER A 33 41.05 -29.83 12.52
C SER A 33 40.78 -30.34 11.10
N SER A 34 40.40 -31.62 10.96
CA SER A 34 40.02 -32.19 9.67
C SER A 34 38.71 -31.59 9.14
N ALA A 35 37.71 -31.38 10.00
CA ALA A 35 36.47 -30.70 9.62
C ALA A 35 36.72 -29.23 9.24
N ASP A 36 37.59 -28.53 9.98
CA ASP A 36 38.01 -27.15 9.71
C ASP A 36 38.70 -26.99 8.36
N GLU A 37 39.58 -27.92 8.01
CA GLU A 37 40.24 -27.95 6.70
C GLU A 37 39.26 -28.20 5.56
N LEU A 38 38.31 -29.12 5.77
CA LEU A 38 37.25 -29.40 4.81
C LEU A 38 36.36 -28.16 4.60
N SER A 39 35.95 -27.48 5.67
CA SER A 39 35.14 -26.27 5.56
C SER A 39 35.90 -25.10 4.94
N LYS A 40 37.21 -24.94 5.23
CA LYS A 40 38.08 -23.97 4.52
C LYS A 40 38.12 -24.24 3.02
N LYS A 41 38.29 -25.51 2.63
CA LYS A 41 38.30 -25.90 1.22
C LYS A 41 36.93 -25.69 0.56
N ALA A 42 35.85 -26.01 1.28
CA ALA A 42 34.48 -25.79 0.82
C ALA A 42 34.22 -24.30 0.55
N MET A 43 34.64 -23.40 1.45
CA MET A 43 34.54 -21.95 1.23
C MET A 43 35.31 -21.46 0.00
N SER A 44 36.49 -22.04 -0.26
CA SER A 44 37.29 -21.73 -1.47
C SER A 44 36.58 -22.19 -2.76
N LEU A 45 36.01 -23.41 -2.76
CA LEU A 45 35.23 -23.91 -3.89
C LEU A 45 33.95 -23.08 -4.11
N PHE A 46 33.29 -22.69 -3.03
CA PHE A 46 32.12 -21.83 -3.08
C PHE A 46 32.45 -20.46 -3.69
N ALA A 47 33.59 -19.86 -3.30
CA ALA A 47 34.08 -18.61 -3.89
C ALA A 47 34.46 -18.76 -5.38
N ALA A 48 34.80 -19.98 -5.82
CA ALA A 48 35.06 -20.33 -7.21
C ALA A 48 33.81 -20.77 -8.00
N ASP A 49 32.61 -20.49 -7.47
CA ASP A 49 31.29 -20.83 -8.05
C ASP A 49 31.02 -22.35 -8.18
N LYS A 50 31.82 -23.18 -7.51
CA LYS A 50 31.64 -24.65 -7.43
C LYS A 50 30.77 -25.01 -6.23
N SER A 51 29.52 -24.53 -6.27
CA SER A 51 28.61 -24.60 -5.12
C SER A 51 28.26 -26.02 -4.68
N GLN A 52 28.09 -26.95 -5.62
CA GLN A 52 27.77 -28.35 -5.28
C GLN A 52 28.95 -29.05 -4.61
N ASP A 53 30.16 -28.90 -5.16
CA ASP A 53 31.37 -29.49 -4.57
C ASP A 53 31.65 -28.93 -3.16
N ALA A 54 31.35 -27.65 -2.93
CA ALA A 54 31.46 -27.02 -1.62
C ALA A 54 30.48 -27.63 -0.60
N ILE A 55 29.22 -27.82 -0.99
CA ILE A 55 28.20 -28.46 -0.15
C ILE A 55 28.59 -29.91 0.17
N ASP A 56 29.08 -30.66 -0.81
CA ASP A 56 29.51 -32.05 -0.63
C ASP A 56 30.69 -32.15 0.35
N LEU A 57 31.62 -31.18 0.32
CA LEU A 57 32.70 -31.08 1.30
C LEU A 57 32.21 -30.75 2.71
N GLU A 58 31.19 -29.90 2.87
CA GLU A 58 30.61 -29.64 4.19
C GLU A 58 29.92 -30.89 4.76
N TYR A 59 29.25 -31.69 3.92
CA TYR A 59 28.73 -32.99 4.38
C TYR A 59 29.84 -33.96 4.80
N GLN A 60 31.01 -33.91 4.16
CA GLN A 60 32.18 -34.67 4.62
C GLN A 60 32.72 -34.14 5.95
N ALA A 61 32.73 -32.81 6.15
CA ALA A 61 33.12 -32.18 7.40
C ALA A 61 32.18 -32.55 8.56
N ILE A 62 30.87 -32.60 8.31
CA ILE A 62 29.86 -33.09 9.27
C ILE A 62 30.13 -34.56 9.61
N LYS A 63 30.40 -35.42 8.61
CA LYS A 63 30.69 -36.84 8.84
C LYS A 63 31.97 -37.05 9.66
N SER A 64 33.01 -36.25 9.45
CA SER A 64 34.27 -36.37 10.19
C SER A 64 34.15 -35.85 11.64
N ALA A 65 33.27 -34.88 11.89
CA ALA A 65 32.98 -34.34 13.21
C ALA A 65 31.47 -34.08 13.46
N PRO A 66 30.65 -35.12 13.75
CA PRO A 66 29.18 -35.01 13.84
C PRO A 66 28.63 -34.13 14.97
N ARG A 67 29.47 -33.76 15.95
CA ARG A 67 29.10 -32.88 17.07
C ARG A 67 29.64 -31.46 16.91
N TYR A 68 30.20 -31.15 15.74
CA TYR A 68 30.81 -29.86 15.48
C TYR A 68 29.81 -28.93 14.78
N TRP A 69 29.56 -27.77 15.39
CA TRP A 69 28.56 -26.81 14.94
C TRP A 69 28.97 -26.05 13.66
N LEU A 70 30.27 -25.89 13.41
CA LEU A 70 30.77 -24.99 12.36
C LEU A 70 30.34 -25.41 10.95
N PRO A 71 30.48 -26.69 10.52
CA PRO A 71 30.01 -27.11 9.20
C PRO A 71 28.53 -26.84 8.96
N HIS A 72 27.68 -26.98 9.98
CA HIS A 72 26.27 -26.61 9.88
C HIS A 72 26.07 -25.09 9.70
N CYS A 73 26.85 -24.25 10.38
CA CYS A 73 26.86 -22.80 10.12
C CYS A 73 27.28 -22.48 8.68
N VAL A 74 28.36 -23.07 8.17
CA VAL A 74 28.84 -22.80 6.81
C VAL A 74 27.85 -23.30 5.76
N LEU A 75 27.30 -24.50 5.95
CA LEU A 75 26.28 -25.06 5.09
C LEU A 75 25.00 -24.21 5.06
N SER A 76 24.60 -23.62 6.19
CA SER A 76 23.47 -22.67 6.23
C SER A 76 23.70 -21.48 5.29
N ILE A 77 24.91 -20.93 5.25
CA ILE A 77 25.28 -19.80 4.40
C ILE A 77 25.28 -20.21 2.91
N PHE A 78 25.81 -21.39 2.58
CA PHE A 78 25.81 -21.90 1.20
C PHE A 78 24.40 -22.15 0.69
N LYS A 79 23.56 -22.82 1.50
CA LYS A 79 22.15 -23.07 1.17
C LYS A 79 21.38 -21.76 1.01
N TRP A 80 21.65 -20.76 1.85
CA TRP A 80 21.06 -19.43 1.73
C TRP A 80 21.38 -18.79 0.38
N LYS A 81 22.66 -18.80 -0.03
CA LYS A 81 23.09 -18.26 -1.33
C LYS A 81 22.52 -19.04 -2.51
N GLY A 82 22.26 -20.34 -2.34
CA GLY A 82 21.54 -21.18 -3.31
C GLY A 82 20.03 -20.95 -3.36
N ASN A 83 19.48 -19.96 -2.63
CA ASN A 83 18.05 -19.70 -2.46
C ASN A 83 17.27 -20.86 -1.79
N LEU A 84 17.96 -21.77 -1.10
CA LEU A 84 17.37 -22.86 -0.31
C LEU A 84 17.14 -22.38 1.14
N PHE A 85 16.23 -21.42 1.30
CA PHE A 85 16.08 -20.66 2.54
C PHE A 85 15.64 -21.51 3.74
N ASP A 86 14.67 -22.41 3.55
CA ASP A 86 14.17 -23.25 4.64
C ASP A 86 15.25 -24.23 5.14
N GLU A 87 16.00 -24.82 4.21
CA GLU A 87 17.12 -25.69 4.55
C GLU A 87 18.25 -24.92 5.22
N ALA A 88 18.54 -23.69 4.78
CA ALA A 88 19.53 -22.84 5.43
C ALA A 88 19.19 -22.61 6.91
N VAL A 89 17.92 -22.31 7.22
CA VAL A 89 17.46 -22.16 8.60
C VAL A 89 17.57 -23.48 9.37
N ALA A 90 17.25 -24.62 8.75
CA ALA A 90 17.38 -25.93 9.39
C ALA A 90 18.82 -26.24 9.80
N GLU A 91 19.81 -25.95 8.94
CA GLU A 91 21.23 -26.11 9.29
C GLU A 91 21.65 -25.15 10.41
N ALA A 92 21.21 -23.90 10.37
CA ALA A 92 21.48 -22.93 11.44
C ALA A 92 20.88 -23.37 12.79
N GLN A 93 19.70 -24.01 12.76
CA GLN A 93 19.08 -24.59 13.96
C GLN A 93 19.88 -25.78 14.49
N GLU A 94 20.42 -26.63 13.60
CA GLU A 94 21.26 -27.75 14.03
C GLU A 94 22.56 -27.27 14.67
N ALA A 95 23.19 -26.24 14.11
CA ALA A 95 24.32 -25.58 14.75
C ALA A 95 23.98 -25.10 16.18
N VAL A 96 22.82 -24.46 16.37
CA VAL A 96 22.35 -24.00 17.70
C VAL A 96 22.14 -25.16 18.67
N LYS A 97 21.63 -26.32 18.21
CA LYS A 97 21.50 -27.50 19.08
C LYS A 97 22.87 -28.03 19.54
N LEU A 98 23.86 -28.00 18.65
CA LEU A 98 25.22 -28.48 18.93
C LEU A 98 26.01 -27.52 19.82
N ALA A 99 25.77 -26.22 19.72
CA ALA A 99 26.45 -25.19 20.51
C ALA A 99 25.49 -24.08 20.96
N PRO A 100 24.59 -24.37 21.93
CA PRO A 100 23.50 -23.47 22.28
C PRO A 100 23.97 -22.12 22.83
N ASP A 101 25.12 -22.06 23.51
CA ASP A 101 25.65 -20.84 24.12
C ASP A 101 26.73 -20.15 23.28
N ASN A 102 27.01 -20.65 22.07
CA ASN A 102 27.97 -20.02 21.17
C ASN A 102 27.34 -18.80 20.49
N GLU A 103 27.99 -17.65 20.63
CA GLU A 103 27.51 -16.36 20.16
C GLU A 103 27.42 -16.28 18.63
N LEU A 104 28.34 -16.91 17.90
CA LEU A 104 28.38 -16.93 16.42
C LEU A 104 27.21 -17.73 15.86
N VAL A 105 26.93 -18.88 16.47
CA VAL A 105 25.85 -19.78 16.07
C VAL A 105 24.48 -19.12 16.31
N ASN A 106 24.29 -18.50 17.47
CA ASN A 106 23.08 -17.73 17.75
C ASN A 106 22.93 -16.54 16.81
N LEU A 107 24.02 -15.82 16.52
CA LEU A 107 24.03 -14.70 15.59
C LEU A 107 23.62 -15.14 14.18
N ASN A 108 24.15 -16.27 13.71
CA ASN A 108 23.83 -16.84 12.40
C ASN A 108 22.34 -17.18 12.29
N LEU A 109 21.78 -17.92 13.26
CA LEU A 109 20.34 -18.23 13.25
C LEU A 109 19.48 -16.96 13.30
N ALA A 110 19.88 -15.97 14.10
CA ALA A 110 19.16 -14.71 14.22
C ALA A 110 19.12 -13.95 12.89
N GLN A 111 20.27 -13.85 12.19
CA GLN A 111 20.38 -13.21 10.88
C GLN A 111 19.53 -13.93 9.82
N MET A 112 19.56 -15.27 9.78
CA MET A 112 18.74 -16.04 8.83
C MET A 112 17.24 -15.78 9.04
N ASN A 113 16.77 -15.82 10.29
CA ASN A 113 15.37 -15.50 10.61
C ASN A 113 15.04 -14.04 10.27
N GLN A 114 15.92 -13.10 10.57
CA GLN A 114 15.74 -11.68 10.27
C GLN A 114 15.60 -11.43 8.76
N MET A 115 16.42 -12.10 7.95
CA MET A 115 16.40 -11.95 6.49
C MET A 115 15.15 -12.56 5.85
N LEU A 116 14.52 -13.55 6.49
CA LEU A 116 13.20 -14.08 6.11
C LEU A 116 12.02 -13.25 6.64
N GLY A 117 12.29 -12.18 7.39
CA GLY A 117 11.26 -11.37 8.02
C GLY A 117 10.64 -11.99 9.27
N TYR A 118 11.18 -13.11 9.78
CA TYR A 118 10.77 -13.74 11.03
C TYR A 118 11.41 -13.04 12.24
N TYR A 119 11.14 -11.74 12.39
CA TYR A 119 11.75 -10.89 13.41
C TYR A 119 11.49 -11.38 14.83
N GLU A 120 10.28 -11.85 15.12
CA GLU A 120 9.92 -12.45 16.41
C GLU A 120 10.82 -13.63 16.79
N LYS A 121 11.19 -14.48 15.80
CA LYS A 121 12.10 -15.61 16.01
C LYS A 121 13.57 -15.19 16.10
N ALA A 122 13.94 -14.09 15.45
CA ALA A 122 15.31 -13.58 15.47
C ALA A 122 15.67 -12.90 16.81
N ILE A 123 14.73 -12.20 17.43
CA ILE A 123 14.94 -11.41 18.65
C ILE A 123 15.56 -12.23 19.80
N PRO A 124 15.05 -13.44 20.18
CA PRO A 124 15.65 -14.23 21.25
C PRO A 124 17.11 -14.61 21.01
N ALA A 125 17.43 -15.01 19.77
CA ALA A 125 18.79 -15.39 19.39
C ALA A 125 19.75 -14.18 19.44
N PHE A 126 19.31 -13.02 18.93
CA PHE A 126 20.08 -11.77 19.08
C PHE A 126 20.26 -11.35 20.54
N LYS A 127 19.21 -11.40 21.38
CA LYS A 127 19.32 -11.11 22.81
C LYS A 127 20.31 -12.03 23.50
N LYS A 128 20.35 -13.32 23.14
CA LYS A 128 21.32 -14.28 23.65
C LYS A 128 22.74 -13.91 23.23
N THR A 129 22.97 -13.60 21.95
CA THR A 129 24.27 -13.12 21.46
C THR A 129 24.72 -11.86 22.19
N VAL A 130 23.85 -10.86 22.38
CA VAL A 130 24.18 -9.62 23.11
C VAL A 130 24.51 -9.90 24.59
N LYS A 131 23.89 -10.90 25.20
CA LYS A 131 24.20 -11.29 26.59
C LYS A 131 25.58 -11.94 26.73
N VAL A 132 25.95 -12.81 25.78
CA VAL A 132 27.23 -13.57 25.80
C VAL A 132 28.39 -12.73 25.26
N ALA A 133 28.13 -11.88 24.27
CA ALA A 133 29.08 -10.96 23.67
C ALA A 133 28.53 -9.52 23.69
N PRO A 134 28.61 -8.82 24.84
CA PRO A 134 28.05 -7.46 25.01
C PRO A 134 28.60 -6.41 24.05
N GLU A 135 29.84 -6.60 23.58
CA GLU A 135 30.53 -5.74 22.61
C GLU A 135 30.20 -6.10 21.14
N SER A 136 29.29 -7.05 20.90
CA SER A 136 28.91 -7.43 19.54
C SER A 136 28.01 -6.36 18.91
N TRP A 137 28.65 -5.38 18.26
CA TRP A 137 28.01 -4.34 17.46
C TRP A 137 26.95 -4.91 16.49
N SER A 138 27.31 -5.96 15.76
CA SER A 138 26.46 -6.57 14.74
C SER A 138 25.20 -7.20 15.34
N ALA A 139 25.32 -7.83 16.51
CA ALA A 139 24.18 -8.41 17.22
C ALA A 139 23.23 -7.33 17.74
N ARG A 140 23.73 -6.21 18.28
CA ARG A 140 22.90 -5.09 18.75
C ARG A 140 22.16 -4.39 17.62
N ILE A 141 22.80 -4.28 16.45
CA ILE A 141 22.16 -3.72 15.26
C ILE A 141 21.11 -4.65 14.68
N GLY A 142 21.42 -5.95 14.57
CA GLY A 142 20.43 -6.96 14.17
C GLY A 142 19.24 -7.01 15.14
N LEU A 143 19.50 -6.89 16.45
CA LEU A 143 18.46 -6.81 17.48
C LEU A 143 17.59 -5.57 17.30
N SER A 144 18.18 -4.38 17.20
CA SER A 144 17.41 -3.13 17.05
C SER A 144 16.57 -3.12 15.78
N GLN A 145 17.10 -3.57 14.64
CA GLN A 145 16.35 -3.72 13.40
C GLN A 145 15.19 -4.71 13.53
N SER A 146 15.41 -5.84 14.19
CA SER A 146 14.34 -6.83 14.43
C SER A 146 13.27 -6.28 15.37
N LEU A 147 13.64 -5.52 16.39
CA LEU A 147 12.71 -4.84 17.30
C LEU A 147 11.88 -3.78 16.58
N ILE A 148 12.50 -2.94 15.74
CA ILE A 148 11.80 -1.94 14.91
C ILE A 148 10.76 -2.64 14.02
N ALA A 149 11.16 -3.71 13.33
CA ALA A 149 10.29 -4.43 12.41
C ALA A 149 9.17 -5.20 13.15
N ASN A 150 9.42 -5.62 14.38
CA ASN A 150 8.43 -6.23 15.28
C ASN A 150 7.59 -5.20 16.06
N ALA A 151 7.53 -3.94 15.60
CA ALA A 151 6.77 -2.85 16.23
C ALA A 151 7.16 -2.53 17.69
N GLN A 152 8.42 -2.77 18.06
CA GLN A 152 9.01 -2.43 19.37
C GLN A 152 10.14 -1.38 19.26
N PRO A 153 9.87 -0.18 18.72
CA PRO A 153 10.91 0.83 18.49
C PRO A 153 11.49 1.45 19.78
N ALA A 154 10.78 1.40 20.91
CA ALA A 154 11.30 1.87 22.20
C ALA A 154 12.45 0.98 22.69
N ASP A 155 12.24 -0.34 22.71
CA ASP A 155 13.27 -1.33 23.06
C ASP A 155 14.48 -1.23 22.13
N ALA A 156 14.26 -0.94 20.85
CA ALA A 156 15.34 -0.74 19.88
C ALA A 156 16.26 0.43 20.28
N ILE A 157 15.69 1.55 20.75
CA ILE A 157 16.44 2.70 21.23
C ILE A 157 17.24 2.34 22.48
N GLU A 158 16.66 1.58 23.42
CA GLU A 158 17.38 1.13 24.62
C GLU A 158 18.61 0.29 24.24
N VAL A 159 18.45 -0.67 23.32
CA VAL A 159 19.55 -1.50 22.82
C VAL A 159 20.64 -0.66 22.15
N LEU A 160 20.25 0.33 21.33
CA LEU A 160 21.16 1.23 20.63
C LEU A 160 21.90 2.18 21.60
N ASN A 161 21.24 2.66 22.66
CA ASN A 161 21.83 3.55 23.65
C ASN A 161 22.87 2.86 24.56
N GLN A 162 22.82 1.53 24.66
CA GLN A 162 23.81 0.74 25.40
C GLN A 162 25.12 0.50 24.62
N MET A 163 25.22 0.96 23.37
CA MET A 163 26.42 0.81 22.56
C MET A 163 27.51 1.80 22.99
N SER A 164 28.78 1.41 22.90
CA SER A 164 29.91 2.22 23.37
C SER A 164 30.15 3.43 22.44
N LYS A 165 30.74 4.52 22.98
CA LYS A 165 30.96 5.76 22.20
C LYS A 165 31.85 5.59 20.95
N ALA A 166 32.72 4.59 20.92
CA ALA A 166 33.55 4.26 19.75
C ALA A 166 32.74 3.62 18.61
N GLU A 167 31.59 3.01 18.92
CA GLU A 167 30.68 2.34 17.99
C GLU A 167 29.48 3.24 17.60
N ASN A 168 29.18 4.26 18.41
CA ASN A 168 28.10 5.26 18.26
C ASN A 168 28.35 6.32 17.17
N GLY A 169 29.05 5.94 16.09
CA GLY A 169 29.41 6.85 15.00
C GLY A 169 29.16 6.30 13.61
N THR A 170 28.69 5.06 13.48
CA THR A 170 28.47 4.43 12.17
C THR A 170 27.12 4.82 11.57
N PHE A 171 27.04 4.80 10.25
CA PHE A 171 25.79 5.01 9.50
C PHE A 171 24.62 4.19 10.07
N ASN A 172 24.83 2.87 10.25
CA ASN A 172 23.78 1.94 10.64
C ASN A 172 23.22 2.24 12.04
N TRP A 173 24.05 2.73 12.97
CA TRP A 173 23.59 3.13 14.30
C TRP A 173 22.68 4.36 14.24
N TRP A 174 23.16 5.45 13.62
CA TRP A 174 22.38 6.68 13.46
C TRP A 174 21.10 6.46 12.66
N TYR A 175 21.18 5.65 11.58
CA TYR A 175 20.04 5.34 10.74
C TYR A 175 18.97 4.55 11.51
N ASN A 176 19.35 3.52 12.27
CA ASN A 176 18.38 2.76 13.07
C ASN A 176 17.79 3.60 14.21
N LEU A 177 18.54 4.53 14.81
CA LEU A 177 17.99 5.50 15.76
C LEU A 177 16.96 6.41 15.08
N ALA A 178 17.27 6.96 13.91
CA ALA A 178 16.35 7.81 13.15
C ALA A 178 15.04 7.08 12.84
N VAL A 179 15.13 5.84 12.35
CA VAL A 179 13.95 5.00 12.07
C VAL A 179 13.17 4.68 13.35
N SER A 180 13.84 4.40 14.47
CA SER A 180 13.17 4.13 15.74
C SER A 180 12.41 5.35 16.26
N TYR A 181 13.03 6.54 16.23
CA TYR A 181 12.35 7.79 16.59
C TYR A 181 11.19 8.11 15.64
N SER A 182 11.37 7.88 14.34
CA SER A 182 10.32 8.06 13.33
C SER A 182 9.08 7.20 13.64
N LYS A 183 9.28 5.94 14.04
CA LYS A 183 8.21 5.00 14.45
C LYS A 183 7.54 5.34 15.77
N LEU A 184 8.22 6.08 16.65
CA LEU A 184 7.67 6.63 17.89
C LEU A 184 7.01 8.00 17.71
N ASP A 185 6.85 8.46 16.46
CA ASP A 185 6.31 9.78 16.12
C ASP A 185 7.07 10.95 16.78
N LYS A 186 8.40 10.83 16.77
CA LYS A 186 9.34 11.83 17.31
C LYS A 186 10.14 12.47 16.17
N PRO A 187 9.52 13.30 15.31
CA PRO A 187 10.10 13.70 14.04
C PRO A 187 11.37 14.55 14.17
N LYS A 188 11.47 15.42 15.19
CA LYS A 188 12.68 16.21 15.44
C LYS A 188 13.89 15.34 15.77
N GLN A 189 13.72 14.40 16.71
CA GLN A 189 14.78 13.46 17.10
C GLN A 189 15.14 12.52 15.95
N ALA A 190 14.15 12.14 15.14
CA ALA A 190 14.37 11.35 13.94
C ALA A 190 15.19 12.11 12.89
N ALA A 191 14.87 13.39 12.64
CA ALA A 191 15.62 14.26 11.74
C ALA A 191 17.07 14.46 12.22
N ASP A 192 17.29 14.78 13.49
CA ASP A 192 18.64 14.96 14.04
C ASP A 192 19.49 13.69 13.92
N ALA A 193 18.90 12.51 14.15
CA ALA A 193 19.59 11.24 13.97
C ALA A 193 19.84 10.93 12.49
N ALA A 194 18.89 11.25 11.60
CA ALA A 194 19.04 11.06 10.15
C ALA A 194 20.14 11.96 9.57
N GLU A 195 20.27 13.20 10.04
CA GLU A 195 21.34 14.13 9.65
C GLU A 195 22.73 13.57 10.01
N LYS A 196 22.86 12.99 11.20
CA LYS A 196 24.10 12.31 11.59
C LYS A 196 24.33 11.03 10.80
N ALA A 197 23.27 10.33 10.39
CA ALA A 197 23.39 9.20 9.47
C ALA A 197 23.89 9.65 8.09
N VAL A 198 23.44 10.79 7.57
CA VAL A 198 23.97 11.38 6.32
C VAL A 198 25.47 11.66 6.46
N ALA A 199 25.89 12.28 7.57
CA ALA A 199 27.30 12.58 7.83
C ALA A 199 28.17 11.32 7.99
N ALA A 200 27.62 10.24 8.55
CA ALA A 200 28.31 8.97 8.75
C ALA A 200 28.25 8.01 7.53
N ALA A 201 27.54 8.39 6.47
CA ALA A 201 27.38 7.56 5.28
C ALA A 201 28.69 7.43 4.49
N THR A 202 29.12 6.21 4.21
CA THR A 202 30.34 5.93 3.44
C THR A 202 30.07 5.48 2.01
N SER A 203 28.79 5.34 1.62
CA SER A 203 28.38 4.98 0.26
C SER A 203 27.25 5.87 -0.24
N SER A 204 27.12 5.97 -1.57
CA SER A 204 26.02 6.69 -2.21
C SER A 204 24.65 6.12 -1.83
N GLU A 205 24.55 4.79 -1.68
CA GLU A 205 23.32 4.12 -1.23
C GLU A 205 22.94 4.52 0.20
N GLN A 206 23.90 4.52 1.12
CA GLN A 206 23.69 4.96 2.50
C GLN A 206 23.27 6.43 2.55
N LYS A 207 23.99 7.29 1.83
CA LYS A 207 23.70 8.72 1.78
C LYS A 207 22.30 8.99 1.22
N SER A 208 21.93 8.31 0.14
CA SER A 208 20.58 8.35 -0.44
C SER A 208 19.52 8.00 0.60
N ARG A 209 19.66 6.83 1.26
CA ARG A 209 18.68 6.34 2.22
C ARG A 209 18.51 7.29 3.41
N ALA A 210 19.60 7.82 3.93
CA ALA A 210 19.56 8.81 5.01
C ALA A 210 18.99 10.16 4.56
N ASN A 211 19.31 10.64 3.36
CA ASN A 211 18.74 11.89 2.82
C ASN A 211 17.23 11.81 2.61
N ILE A 212 16.71 10.68 2.11
CA ILE A 212 15.26 10.45 1.99
C ILE A 212 14.61 10.47 3.39
N THR A 213 15.20 9.76 4.35
CA THR A 213 14.69 9.71 5.72
C THR A 213 14.72 11.10 6.36
N LEU A 214 15.83 11.82 6.23
CA LEU A 214 16.00 13.18 6.74
C LEU A 214 14.96 14.13 6.15
N LEU A 215 14.76 14.10 4.83
CA LEU A 215 13.75 14.93 4.16
C LEU A 215 12.35 14.69 4.74
N ILE A 216 11.94 13.43 4.84
CA ILE A 216 10.61 13.06 5.36
C ILE A 216 10.45 13.51 6.81
N GLU A 217 11.46 13.30 7.65
CA GLU A 217 11.38 13.66 9.07
C GLU A 217 11.45 15.17 9.29
N LEU A 218 12.19 15.93 8.48
CA LEU A 218 12.17 17.40 8.50
C LEU A 218 10.79 17.94 8.11
N ILE A 219 10.14 17.34 7.11
CA ILE A 219 8.76 17.69 6.73
C ILE A 219 7.81 17.42 7.91
N ARG A 220 7.89 16.24 8.54
CA ARG A 220 7.07 15.89 9.72
C ARG A 220 7.36 16.77 10.93
N ALA A 221 8.59 17.24 11.08
CA ALA A 221 8.99 18.19 12.13
C ALA A 221 8.54 19.63 11.83
N ASN A 222 7.94 19.88 10.66
CA ASN A 222 7.58 21.20 10.13
C ASN A 222 8.80 22.15 9.97
N GLU A 223 9.98 21.59 9.70
CA GLU A 223 11.22 22.32 9.44
C GLU A 223 11.44 22.47 7.93
N LEU A 224 10.48 23.15 7.28
CA LEU A 224 10.38 23.18 5.82
C LEU A 224 11.59 23.82 5.13
N ASP A 225 12.22 24.83 5.74
CA ASP A 225 13.41 25.47 5.17
C ASP A 225 14.59 24.51 5.07
N ARG A 226 14.83 23.71 6.13
CA ARG A 226 15.84 22.65 6.11
C ARG A 226 15.47 21.55 5.12
N ALA A 227 14.20 21.15 5.09
CA ALA A 227 13.71 20.14 4.14
C ALA A 227 13.96 20.55 2.67
N ARG A 228 13.78 21.84 2.34
CA ARG A 228 14.06 22.38 0.99
C ARG A 228 15.51 22.23 0.57
N ILE A 229 16.46 22.37 1.50
CA ILE A 229 17.89 22.20 1.22
C ILE A 229 18.20 20.74 0.90
N VAL A 230 17.68 19.82 1.72
CA VAL A 230 17.96 18.37 1.60
C VAL A 230 17.23 17.73 0.41
N GLN A 231 16.11 18.29 -0.03
CA GLN A 231 15.26 17.72 -1.08
C GLN A 231 16.04 17.31 -2.33
N ASN A 232 16.92 18.18 -2.84
CA ASN A 232 17.66 17.88 -4.06
C ASN A 232 18.57 16.67 -3.87
N GLU A 233 19.22 16.55 -2.71
CA GLU A 233 20.05 15.38 -2.43
C GLU A 233 19.22 14.10 -2.29
N ALA A 234 18.01 14.18 -1.73
CA ALA A 234 17.10 13.04 -1.63
C ALA A 234 16.58 12.60 -3.00
N LEU A 235 16.16 13.54 -3.86
CA LEU A 235 15.62 13.25 -5.19
C LEU A 235 16.71 12.84 -6.20
N ASN A 236 17.96 13.27 -6.02
CA ASN A 236 19.11 12.83 -6.84
C ASN A 236 19.34 11.32 -6.79
N SER A 237 18.90 10.66 -5.73
CA SER A 237 18.93 9.20 -5.64
C SER A 237 17.95 8.49 -6.56
N LYS A 238 17.08 9.26 -7.24
CA LYS A 238 16.01 8.77 -8.12
C LYS A 238 15.14 7.74 -7.38
N PRO A 239 14.53 8.13 -6.24
CA PRO A 239 13.69 7.21 -5.49
C PRO A 239 12.56 6.74 -6.39
N LYS A 240 12.27 5.44 -6.43
CA LYS A 240 11.09 4.91 -7.14
C LYS A 240 9.84 4.85 -6.26
N ASP A 241 9.97 5.40 -5.05
CA ASP A 241 8.94 5.47 -4.03
C ASP A 241 8.12 6.74 -4.26
N ASP A 242 6.83 6.56 -4.57
CA ASP A 242 5.87 7.65 -4.80
C ASP A 242 5.70 8.52 -3.56
N GLN A 243 5.85 7.96 -2.35
CA GLN A 243 5.70 8.70 -1.11
C GLN A 243 6.68 9.87 -1.01
N VAL A 244 7.91 9.72 -1.53
CA VAL A 244 8.91 10.81 -1.47
C VAL A 244 8.45 12.02 -2.29
N TYR A 245 7.93 11.79 -3.50
CA TYR A 245 7.41 12.85 -4.37
C TYR A 245 6.15 13.47 -3.78
N LEU A 246 5.25 12.66 -3.22
CA LEU A 246 4.02 13.14 -2.59
C LEU A 246 4.31 14.05 -1.39
N GLN A 247 5.24 13.67 -0.52
CA GLN A 247 5.63 14.49 0.65
C GLN A 247 6.26 15.81 0.21
N VAL A 248 7.11 15.78 -0.81
CA VAL A 248 7.70 17.00 -1.39
C VAL A 248 6.63 17.89 -2.02
N LEU A 249 5.71 17.30 -2.79
CA LEU A 249 4.66 18.06 -3.46
C LEU A 249 3.73 18.73 -2.44
N SER A 250 3.27 17.96 -1.44
CA SER A 250 2.32 18.47 -0.46
C SER A 250 2.93 19.53 0.44
N ALA A 251 4.14 19.28 0.97
CA ALA A 251 4.76 20.14 1.98
C ALA A 251 5.65 21.25 1.42
N LEU A 252 6.33 21.02 0.30
CA LEU A 252 7.37 21.94 -0.21
C LEU A 252 6.96 22.66 -1.49
N CYS A 253 5.86 22.29 -2.15
CA CYS A 253 5.29 23.08 -3.24
C CYS A 253 4.09 23.88 -2.71
N THR A 254 4.22 25.20 -2.65
CA THR A 254 3.07 26.05 -2.35
C THR A 254 2.12 26.09 -3.55
N PRO A 255 0.85 26.49 -3.37
CA PRO A 255 -0.05 26.68 -4.50
C PRO A 255 0.45 27.70 -5.56
N ALA A 256 1.39 28.58 -5.22
CA ALA A 256 2.03 29.47 -6.18
C ALA A 256 3.17 28.82 -7.00
N ASP A 257 3.69 27.66 -6.56
CA ASP A 257 4.90 27.03 -7.10
C ASP A 257 4.63 26.01 -8.21
N THR A 258 3.78 26.34 -9.18
CA THR A 258 3.41 25.42 -10.29
C THR A 258 4.63 24.93 -11.08
N LYS A 259 5.66 25.79 -11.24
CA LYS A 259 6.93 25.42 -11.89
C LYS A 259 7.62 24.26 -11.16
N ARG A 260 7.68 24.30 -9.83
CA ARG A 260 8.31 23.25 -9.02
C ARG A 260 7.48 21.97 -9.08
N GLY A 261 6.15 22.09 -9.08
CA GLY A 261 5.23 20.97 -9.29
C GLY A 261 5.50 20.25 -10.61
N LYS A 262 5.71 21.02 -11.69
CA LYS A 262 6.08 20.48 -13.00
C LYS A 262 7.43 19.77 -12.98
N GLU A 263 8.47 20.42 -12.46
CA GLU A 263 9.81 19.82 -12.34
C GLU A 263 9.78 18.49 -11.57
N LEU A 264 8.97 18.42 -10.51
CA LEU A 264 8.79 17.22 -9.71
C LEU A 264 8.07 16.10 -10.49
N LEU A 265 7.02 16.43 -11.25
CA LEU A 265 6.32 15.48 -12.12
C LEU A 265 7.24 14.97 -13.24
N ASP A 266 7.99 15.85 -13.89
CA ASP A 266 8.94 15.49 -14.94
C ASP A 266 10.03 14.55 -14.39
N GLN A 267 10.51 14.80 -13.18
CA GLN A 267 11.43 13.90 -12.49
C GLN A 267 10.79 12.54 -12.18
N ALA A 268 9.55 12.51 -11.66
CA ALA A 268 8.83 11.28 -11.37
C ALA A 268 8.66 10.41 -12.63
N ILE A 269 8.29 11.04 -13.75
CA ILE A 269 8.16 10.38 -15.06
C ILE A 269 9.52 9.87 -15.55
N THR A 270 10.57 10.68 -15.44
CA THR A 270 11.93 10.34 -15.91
C THR A 270 12.53 9.18 -15.11
N VAL A 271 12.31 9.15 -13.79
CA VAL A 271 12.75 8.05 -12.91
C VAL A 271 11.92 6.78 -13.16
N GLY A 272 10.68 6.95 -13.62
CA GLY A 272 9.75 5.88 -13.85
C GLY A 272 9.27 5.31 -12.52
N LEU A 273 8.43 6.06 -11.80
CA LEU A 273 7.71 5.52 -10.64
C LEU A 273 7.07 4.19 -11.02
N ALA A 274 7.32 3.16 -10.21
CA ALA A 274 6.99 1.78 -10.56
C ALA A 274 5.47 1.51 -10.56
N SER A 275 4.71 2.28 -9.78
CA SER A 275 3.27 2.08 -9.62
C SER A 275 2.46 3.14 -10.36
N PRO A 276 1.45 2.76 -11.17
CA PRO A 276 0.50 3.70 -11.75
C PRO A 276 -0.25 4.50 -10.66
N ASP A 277 -0.45 3.91 -9.48
CA ASP A 277 -1.08 4.58 -8.34
C ASP A 277 -0.25 5.76 -7.82
N GLY A 278 1.07 5.76 -8.02
CA GLY A 278 1.93 6.88 -7.65
C GLY A 278 1.59 8.15 -8.44
N TYR A 279 1.40 8.01 -9.76
CA TYR A 279 0.98 9.13 -10.60
C TYR A 279 -0.46 9.56 -10.31
N TYR A 280 -1.34 8.61 -10.01
CA TYR A 280 -2.70 8.94 -9.56
C TYR A 280 -2.71 9.78 -8.28
N LYS A 281 -1.94 9.40 -7.26
CA LYS A 281 -1.83 10.19 -6.02
C LYS A 281 -1.20 11.57 -6.27
N LEU A 282 -0.22 11.67 -7.16
CA LEU A 282 0.34 12.96 -7.56
C LEU A 282 -0.72 13.84 -8.23
N GLY A 283 -1.54 13.25 -9.12
CA GLY A 283 -2.66 13.93 -9.75
C GLY A 283 -3.65 14.49 -8.73
N LEU A 284 -4.02 13.69 -7.72
CA LEU A 284 -4.93 14.12 -6.64
C LEU A 284 -4.35 15.31 -5.87
N GLU A 285 -3.04 15.29 -5.58
CA GLU A 285 -2.40 16.39 -4.86
C GLU A 285 -2.30 17.65 -5.73
N PHE A 286 -2.06 17.54 -7.04
CA PHE A 286 -2.15 18.67 -7.96
C PHE A 286 -3.56 19.26 -8.02
N GLU A 287 -4.60 18.42 -8.03
CA GLU A 287 -5.98 18.87 -7.93
C GLU A 287 -6.28 19.60 -6.61
N ASN A 288 -5.76 19.10 -5.48
CA ASN A 288 -5.91 19.79 -4.21
C ASN A 288 -5.26 21.19 -4.24
N LYS A 289 -4.12 21.34 -4.93
CA LYS A 289 -3.47 22.65 -5.11
C LYS A 289 -4.28 23.57 -6.04
N SER A 290 -5.02 23.03 -7.02
CA SER A 290 -5.78 23.84 -7.98
C SER A 290 -7.00 24.55 -7.38
N ILE A 291 -7.50 24.08 -6.23
CA ILE A 291 -8.64 24.65 -5.51
C ILE A 291 -8.23 25.47 -4.28
N ALA A 292 -6.95 25.80 -4.14
CA ALA A 292 -6.47 26.57 -3.00
C ALA A 292 -7.09 27.98 -2.96
N PRO A 293 -7.57 28.49 -1.80
CA PRO A 293 -8.29 29.78 -1.73
C PRO A 293 -7.49 31.01 -2.20
N ALA A 294 -6.17 30.91 -2.25
CA ALA A 294 -5.26 32.03 -2.48
C ALA A 294 -4.66 32.07 -3.90
N ILE A 295 -5.17 31.26 -4.84
CA ILE A 295 -4.66 31.24 -6.23
C ILE A 295 -5.69 31.76 -7.23
N ASP A 296 -5.19 32.36 -8.31
CA ASP A 296 -6.03 32.82 -9.41
C ASP A 296 -6.38 31.69 -10.38
N SER A 297 -7.23 31.99 -11.38
CA SER A 297 -7.65 31.01 -12.39
C SER A 297 -6.51 30.50 -13.26
N SER A 298 -5.44 31.29 -13.44
CA SER A 298 -4.27 30.90 -14.22
C SER A 298 -3.47 29.81 -13.50
N LEU A 299 -3.18 30.02 -12.22
CA LEU A 299 -2.52 29.05 -11.36
C LEU A 299 -3.39 27.81 -11.15
N SER A 300 -4.70 28.00 -10.95
CA SER A 300 -5.64 26.87 -10.85
C SER A 300 -5.58 26.00 -12.10
N ASN A 301 -5.65 26.60 -13.30
CA ASN A 301 -5.54 25.87 -14.55
C ASN A 301 -4.17 25.20 -14.71
N ALA A 302 -3.07 25.88 -14.33
CA ALA A 302 -1.73 25.29 -14.40
C ALA A 302 -1.61 24.03 -13.52
N TRP A 303 -2.22 23.99 -12.35
CA TRP A 303 -2.28 22.78 -11.52
C TRP A 303 -3.16 21.69 -12.13
N LEU A 304 -4.29 22.06 -12.74
CA LEU A 304 -5.16 21.10 -13.45
C LEU A 304 -4.44 20.46 -14.65
N GLU A 305 -3.60 21.20 -15.38
CA GLU A 305 -2.75 20.64 -16.45
C GLU A 305 -1.74 19.62 -15.91
N LEU A 306 -1.15 19.87 -14.72
CA LEU A 306 -0.25 18.92 -14.07
C LEU A 306 -0.99 17.66 -13.58
N ALA A 307 -2.20 17.83 -13.03
CA ALA A 307 -3.07 16.72 -12.65
C ALA A 307 -3.43 15.85 -13.86
N GLU A 308 -3.86 16.48 -14.96
CA GLU A 308 -4.14 15.80 -16.23
C GLU A 308 -2.93 15.00 -16.71
N ALA A 309 -1.75 15.61 -16.75
CA ALA A 309 -0.52 14.93 -17.17
C ALA A 309 -0.23 13.70 -16.30
N ALA A 310 -0.35 13.83 -14.98
CA ALA A 310 -0.15 12.72 -14.05
C ALA A 310 -1.15 11.57 -14.29
N TYR A 311 -2.44 11.86 -14.43
CA TYR A 311 -3.45 10.84 -14.70
C TYR A 311 -3.28 10.17 -16.05
N ARG A 312 -2.91 10.91 -17.10
CA ARG A 312 -2.59 10.31 -18.41
C ARG A 312 -1.40 9.35 -18.32
N HIS A 313 -0.39 9.68 -17.51
CA HIS A 313 0.71 8.75 -17.24
C HIS A 313 0.26 7.51 -16.45
N ALA A 314 -0.62 7.66 -15.46
CA ALA A 314 -1.22 6.51 -14.75
C ALA A 314 -1.98 5.58 -15.71
N ILE A 315 -2.84 6.14 -16.57
CA ILE A 315 -3.61 5.41 -17.59
C ILE A 315 -2.69 4.69 -18.57
N LYS A 316 -1.59 5.34 -19.00
CA LYS A 316 -0.62 4.72 -19.91
C LYS A 316 0.00 3.45 -19.31
N LEU A 317 0.24 3.43 -18.00
CA LEU A 317 0.82 2.30 -17.29
C LEU A 317 -0.22 1.22 -16.96
N ALA A 318 -1.46 1.58 -16.69
CA ALA A 318 -2.54 0.64 -16.42
C ALA A 318 -3.88 1.12 -17.04
N PRO A 319 -4.11 0.83 -18.34
CA PRO A 319 -5.27 1.32 -19.09
C PRO A 319 -6.59 0.60 -18.77
N ALA A 320 -6.56 -0.46 -17.96
CA ALA A 320 -7.75 -1.18 -17.51
C ALA A 320 -8.32 -0.64 -16.19
N GLU A 321 -7.62 0.29 -15.53
CA GLU A 321 -8.01 0.83 -14.23
C GLU A 321 -9.03 1.97 -14.36
N GLU A 322 -10.29 1.68 -14.04
CA GLU A 322 -11.42 2.61 -14.13
C GLU A 322 -11.18 3.94 -13.38
N LYS A 323 -10.65 3.86 -12.15
CA LYS A 323 -10.47 5.01 -11.25
C LYS A 323 -9.64 6.15 -11.86
N PHE A 324 -8.72 5.84 -12.77
CA PHE A 324 -7.89 6.87 -13.41
C PHE A 324 -8.67 7.68 -14.45
N TYR A 325 -9.61 7.03 -15.15
CA TYR A 325 -10.50 7.72 -16.09
C TYR A 325 -11.51 8.59 -15.35
N LEU A 326 -12.02 8.13 -14.20
CA LEU A 326 -12.89 8.94 -13.34
C LEU A 326 -12.20 10.21 -12.83
N ALA A 327 -10.95 10.10 -12.37
CA ALA A 327 -10.18 11.24 -11.93
C ALA A 327 -9.85 12.21 -13.08
N LEU A 328 -9.47 11.69 -14.24
CA LEU A 328 -9.25 12.54 -15.42
C LEU A 328 -10.54 13.24 -15.90
N ALA A 329 -11.70 12.59 -15.77
CA ALA A 329 -13.00 13.22 -16.04
C ALA A 329 -13.28 14.39 -15.08
N ALA A 330 -12.91 14.28 -13.80
CA ALA A 330 -13.06 15.35 -12.82
C ALA A 330 -12.17 16.56 -13.16
N VAL A 331 -10.96 16.34 -13.66
CA VAL A 331 -10.10 17.43 -14.15
C VAL A 331 -10.73 18.15 -15.34
N PHE A 332 -11.26 17.41 -16.33
CA PHE A 332 -11.92 18.03 -17.48
C PHE A 332 -13.17 18.83 -17.11
N ASP A 333 -13.93 18.37 -16.11
CA ASP A 333 -15.06 19.13 -15.56
C ASP A 333 -14.63 20.49 -15.04
N ARG A 334 -13.59 20.53 -14.21
CA ARG A 334 -13.04 21.77 -13.62
C ARG A 334 -12.48 22.71 -14.68
N LYS A 335 -11.98 22.16 -15.80
CA LYS A 335 -11.54 22.93 -16.97
C LYS A 335 -12.70 23.39 -17.88
N GLY A 336 -13.95 22.97 -17.59
CA GLY A 336 -15.13 23.23 -18.43
C GLY A 336 -15.16 22.41 -19.73
N GLN A 337 -14.30 21.41 -19.87
CA GLN A 337 -14.12 20.60 -21.07
C GLN A 337 -15.12 19.43 -21.11
N THR A 338 -16.38 19.77 -21.38
CA THR A 338 -17.52 18.82 -21.27
C THR A 338 -17.39 17.61 -22.21
N SER A 339 -16.85 17.80 -23.41
CA SER A 339 -16.63 16.72 -24.38
C SER A 339 -15.62 15.68 -23.90
N ASP A 340 -14.47 16.15 -23.40
CA ASP A 340 -13.38 15.30 -22.94
C ASP A 340 -13.77 14.56 -21.65
N MET A 341 -14.47 15.26 -20.74
CA MET A 341 -15.08 14.66 -19.56
C MET A 341 -16.01 13.51 -19.94
N THR A 342 -16.95 13.73 -20.88
CA THR A 342 -17.92 12.71 -21.30
C THR A 342 -17.23 11.49 -21.91
N ALA A 343 -16.15 11.72 -22.68
CA ALA A 343 -15.35 10.65 -23.24
C ALA A 343 -14.67 9.80 -22.15
N MET A 344 -14.11 10.42 -21.11
CA MET A 344 -13.48 9.70 -20.00
C MET A 344 -14.48 8.92 -19.17
N LEU A 345 -15.65 9.49 -18.86
CA LEU A 345 -16.72 8.79 -18.16
C LEU A 345 -17.26 7.59 -18.96
N SER A 346 -17.44 7.76 -20.28
CA SER A 346 -17.86 6.65 -21.15
C SER A 346 -16.80 5.54 -21.18
N LYS A 347 -15.51 5.90 -21.14
CA LYS A 347 -14.42 4.93 -21.06
C LYS A 347 -14.43 4.19 -19.71
N ALA A 348 -14.61 4.90 -18.59
CA ALA A 348 -14.77 4.30 -17.28
C ALA A 348 -15.93 3.29 -17.23
N ALA A 349 -17.13 3.68 -17.71
CA ALA A 349 -18.30 2.80 -17.80
C ALA A 349 -18.02 1.53 -18.62
N SER A 350 -17.22 1.63 -19.68
CA SER A 350 -16.86 0.46 -20.51
C SER A 350 -15.91 -0.52 -19.83
N LEU A 351 -15.13 -0.06 -18.85
CA LEU A 351 -14.15 -0.88 -18.14
C LEU A 351 -14.79 -1.66 -16.99
N ASN A 352 -15.83 -1.09 -16.37
CA ASN A 352 -16.55 -1.72 -15.29
C ASN A 352 -18.06 -1.56 -15.45
N ALA A 353 -18.68 -2.52 -16.14
CA ALA A 353 -20.12 -2.51 -16.37
C ALA A 353 -20.95 -2.69 -15.08
N SER A 354 -20.32 -3.07 -13.97
CA SER A 354 -20.99 -3.17 -12.66
C SER A 354 -21.05 -1.84 -11.91
N ASP A 355 -20.16 -0.90 -12.23
CA ASP A 355 -20.23 0.46 -11.71
C ASP A 355 -21.16 1.29 -12.60
N ALA A 356 -22.32 1.65 -12.05
CA ALA A 356 -23.30 2.46 -12.74
C ALA A 356 -22.95 3.96 -12.75
N LEU A 357 -22.02 4.39 -11.89
CA LEU A 357 -21.69 5.79 -11.69
C LEU A 357 -21.24 6.51 -12.97
N PRO A 358 -20.28 5.98 -13.75
CA PRO A 358 -19.80 6.71 -14.92
C PRO A 358 -20.91 6.83 -15.98
N SER A 359 -21.73 5.79 -16.15
CA SER A 359 -22.89 5.81 -17.07
C SER A 359 -23.93 6.84 -16.66
N TYR A 360 -24.19 6.96 -15.36
CA TYR A 360 -25.11 7.97 -14.83
C TYR A 360 -24.58 9.39 -15.02
N LEU A 361 -23.31 9.65 -14.71
CA LEU A 361 -22.70 10.96 -14.90
C LEU A 361 -22.76 11.39 -16.38
N VAL A 362 -22.56 10.46 -17.33
CA VAL A 362 -22.78 10.72 -18.76
C VAL A 362 -24.23 11.15 -19.06
N ALA A 363 -25.21 10.52 -18.43
CA ALA A 363 -26.62 10.86 -18.61
C ALA A 363 -26.95 12.26 -18.05
N CYS A 364 -26.46 12.60 -16.85
CA CYS A 364 -26.63 13.94 -16.25
C CYS A 364 -26.06 15.04 -17.14
N VAL A 365 -24.85 14.82 -17.66
CA VAL A 365 -24.17 15.78 -18.56
C VAL A 365 -24.96 15.96 -19.86
N LYS A 366 -25.48 14.88 -20.45
CA LYS A 366 -26.34 14.94 -21.65
C LYS A 366 -27.67 15.65 -21.39
N ALA A 367 -28.21 15.56 -20.18
CA ALA A 367 -29.41 16.26 -19.76
C ALA A 367 -29.19 17.74 -19.40
N ALA A 368 -27.96 18.25 -19.62
CA ALA A 368 -27.53 19.61 -19.27
C ALA A 368 -27.55 19.93 -17.76
N ASP A 369 -27.58 18.91 -16.89
CA ASP A 369 -27.46 19.05 -15.43
C ASP A 369 -25.99 18.88 -14.98
N ASN A 370 -25.13 19.75 -15.52
CA ASN A 370 -23.67 19.70 -15.26
C ASN A 370 -23.34 20.01 -13.79
N ASP A 371 -24.18 20.80 -13.12
CA ASP A 371 -23.99 21.18 -11.72
C ASP A 371 -24.19 19.99 -10.76
N LEU A 372 -25.18 19.12 -11.03
CA LEU A 372 -25.37 17.88 -10.27
C LEU A 372 -24.22 16.89 -10.48
N ALA A 373 -23.72 16.77 -11.72
CA ALA A 373 -22.57 15.91 -12.03
C ALA A 373 -21.29 16.37 -11.31
N GLY A 374 -21.05 17.69 -11.23
CA GLY A 374 -19.95 18.28 -10.47
C GLY A 374 -20.05 18.00 -8.97
N ARG A 375 -21.21 18.31 -8.36
CA ARG A 375 -21.45 18.13 -6.91
C ARG A 375 -21.35 16.69 -6.43
N LEU A 376 -21.78 15.72 -7.24
CA LEU A 376 -21.70 14.29 -6.88
C LEU A 376 -20.26 13.78 -6.85
N ARG A 377 -19.34 14.35 -7.63
CA ARG A 377 -17.93 13.94 -7.67
C ARG A 377 -17.13 14.38 -6.44
N GLU A 378 -17.39 15.56 -5.89
CA GLU A 378 -16.63 16.10 -4.75
C GLU A 378 -16.87 15.34 -3.43
N LYS A 379 -18.00 14.65 -3.30
CA LYS A 379 -18.39 13.95 -2.06
C LYS A 379 -17.86 12.50 -1.94
N LEU A 380 -17.11 11.99 -2.90
CA LEU A 380 -16.80 10.55 -3.03
C LEU A 380 -15.63 10.05 -2.15
N VAL A 381 -14.99 10.90 -1.34
CA VAL A 381 -13.81 10.51 -0.54
C VAL A 381 -14.21 10.04 0.87
N GLY A 382 -14.11 8.73 1.12
CA GLY A 382 -13.78 8.21 2.46
C GLY A 382 -14.90 7.77 3.39
N VAL A 383 -15.86 6.93 2.95
CA VAL A 383 -16.84 6.33 3.90
C VAL A 383 -16.84 4.80 3.82
N PRO A 384 -16.69 4.08 4.95
CA PRO A 384 -16.56 2.61 4.95
C PRO A 384 -17.85 1.89 4.52
N GLU A 385 -17.65 0.72 3.90
CA GLU A 385 -18.66 -0.08 3.22
C GLU A 385 -19.25 -1.16 4.14
N LYS A 386 -20.57 -1.11 4.34
CA LYS A 386 -21.39 -2.29 4.67
C LYS A 386 -22.70 -2.21 3.90
N PRO A 387 -23.13 -3.30 3.24
CA PRO A 387 -24.43 -3.36 2.58
C PRO A 387 -25.56 -3.45 3.61
N TYR A 388 -26.70 -2.84 3.30
CA TYR A 388 -27.93 -2.89 4.09
C TYR A 388 -29.02 -3.59 3.28
N ARG A 389 -29.82 -4.45 3.91
CA ARG A 389 -30.96 -5.10 3.25
C ARG A 389 -32.25 -4.35 3.55
N LEU A 390 -33.00 -4.03 2.49
CA LEU A 390 -34.32 -3.42 2.56
C LEU A 390 -35.34 -4.37 1.94
N ASN A 391 -36.37 -4.72 2.70
CA ASN A 391 -37.50 -5.51 2.23
C ASN A 391 -38.70 -4.59 1.99
N LEU A 392 -39.15 -4.49 0.74
CA LEU A 392 -40.40 -3.80 0.41
C LEU A 392 -41.56 -4.80 0.36
N ALA A 393 -42.65 -4.46 1.04
CA ALA A 393 -43.84 -5.29 1.14
C ALA A 393 -44.60 -5.38 -0.20
N ARG A 394 -45.50 -6.37 -0.27
CA ARG A 394 -46.30 -6.70 -1.45
C ARG A 394 -47.39 -5.64 -1.67
N ASP A 395 -47.28 -4.88 -2.76
CA ASP A 395 -48.34 -3.98 -3.21
C ASP A 395 -48.98 -4.46 -4.52
N ASP A 396 -50.30 -4.29 -4.58
CA ASP A 396 -51.11 -4.47 -5.78
C ASP A 396 -51.30 -3.09 -6.43
N PHE A 397 -50.93 -2.94 -7.70
CA PHE A 397 -51.22 -1.72 -8.44
C PHE A 397 -52.04 -2.02 -9.69
N SER A 398 -52.96 -1.11 -10.03
CA SER A 398 -53.77 -1.15 -11.24
C SER A 398 -53.32 -0.04 -12.19
N VAL A 399 -53.08 -0.37 -13.45
CA VAL A 399 -52.77 0.61 -14.48
C VAL A 399 -54.08 1.02 -15.16
N GLU A 400 -54.40 2.31 -15.18
CA GLU A 400 -55.56 2.80 -15.94
C GLU A 400 -55.43 2.38 -17.41
N ASN A 401 -56.47 1.72 -17.93
CA ASN A 401 -56.59 1.14 -19.28
C ASN A 401 -55.96 -0.25 -19.52
N LEU A 402 -55.42 -0.91 -18.49
CA LEU A 402 -55.00 -2.31 -18.55
C LEU A 402 -55.74 -3.13 -17.48
N LYS A 403 -56.53 -4.13 -17.89
CA LYS A 403 -57.22 -5.06 -16.97
C LYS A 403 -56.26 -6.09 -16.32
N CYS A 404 -54.97 -5.78 -16.10
CA CYS A 404 -54.10 -6.61 -15.25
C CYS A 404 -54.10 -6.09 -13.82
N LEU A 405 -54.29 -6.98 -12.86
CA LEU A 405 -53.81 -6.81 -11.49
C LEU A 405 -52.41 -7.41 -11.45
N CYS A 406 -51.42 -6.57 -11.70
CA CYS A 406 -50.03 -6.98 -11.68
C CYS A 406 -49.54 -6.92 -10.23
N LYS A 407 -49.15 -8.07 -9.66
CA LYS A 407 -48.67 -8.18 -8.27
C LYS A 407 -47.15 -8.07 -8.25
N LEU A 408 -46.62 -7.07 -7.56
CA LEU A 408 -45.19 -7.06 -7.24
C LEU A 408 -44.94 -8.09 -6.13
N ASN A 409 -44.19 -9.14 -6.45
CA ASN A 409 -43.61 -10.00 -5.43
C ASN A 409 -42.66 -9.17 -4.55
N VAL A 410 -42.55 -9.52 -3.27
CA VAL A 410 -41.60 -8.92 -2.32
C VAL A 410 -40.26 -8.69 -3.01
N LEU A 411 -39.93 -7.41 -3.21
CA LEU A 411 -38.66 -6.96 -3.78
C LEU A 411 -37.68 -6.82 -2.62
N GLU A 412 -36.64 -7.65 -2.66
CA GLU A 412 -35.53 -7.57 -1.71
C GLU A 412 -34.42 -6.76 -2.37
N PHE A 413 -34.14 -5.59 -1.80
CA PHE A 413 -33.08 -4.70 -2.25
C PHE A 413 -31.87 -4.80 -1.32
N GLU A 414 -30.69 -4.82 -1.90
CA GLU A 414 -29.44 -4.58 -1.19
C GLU A 414 -28.97 -3.15 -1.47
N LEU A 415 -29.09 -2.29 -0.46
CA LEU A 415 -28.54 -0.95 -0.46
C LEU A 415 -27.03 -1.03 -0.24
N ASN A 416 -26.32 -1.00 -1.35
CA ASN A 416 -24.88 -0.96 -1.42
C ASN A 416 -24.39 0.48 -1.42
N ARG A 417 -23.10 0.62 -1.06
CA ARG A 417 -22.40 1.89 -1.13
C ARG A 417 -21.13 1.68 -1.92
N GLN A 418 -20.98 2.39 -3.04
CA GLN A 418 -19.73 2.47 -3.78
C GLN A 418 -19.32 3.93 -3.86
N ASN A 419 -18.09 4.22 -3.44
CA ASN A 419 -17.52 5.56 -3.50
C ASN A 419 -18.40 6.65 -2.85
N GLY A 420 -19.18 6.34 -1.81
CA GLY A 420 -20.05 7.31 -1.14
C GLY A 420 -21.49 7.42 -1.68
N ILE A 421 -21.78 6.85 -2.85
CA ILE A 421 -23.11 6.81 -3.47
C ILE A 421 -23.86 5.56 -3.01
N LYS A 422 -25.12 5.75 -2.59
CA LYS A 422 -26.02 4.64 -2.22
C LYS A 422 -26.77 4.16 -3.46
N PHE A 423 -26.65 2.88 -3.78
CA PHE A 423 -27.43 2.23 -4.82
C PHE A 423 -28.10 0.97 -4.29
N ALA A 424 -29.24 0.61 -4.86
CA ALA A 424 -30.03 -0.54 -4.44
C ALA A 424 -30.05 -1.59 -5.55
N ALA A 425 -29.60 -2.81 -5.26
CA ALA A 425 -29.65 -3.94 -6.19
C ALA A 425 -30.81 -4.87 -5.84
N ILE A 426 -31.63 -5.29 -6.82
CA ILE A 426 -32.73 -6.24 -6.60
C ILE A 426 -32.16 -7.67 -6.61
N THR A 427 -32.44 -8.45 -5.56
CA THR A 427 -31.71 -9.71 -5.31
C THR A 427 -32.46 -11.01 -5.61
N LYS A 428 -33.66 -10.99 -6.23
CA LYS A 428 -34.42 -12.24 -6.38
C LYS A 428 -34.03 -13.09 -7.60
N LYS A 429 -33.72 -14.36 -7.29
CA LYS A 429 -33.37 -15.50 -8.14
C LYS A 429 -34.23 -15.62 -9.41
N GLU A 430 -33.68 -15.19 -10.54
CA GLU A 430 -33.16 -16.00 -11.66
C GLU A 430 -32.71 -14.99 -12.72
N LYS A 431 -31.41 -14.66 -12.68
CA LYS A 431 -30.74 -13.48 -13.24
C LYS A 431 -31.03 -12.16 -12.48
N PRO A 432 -30.01 -11.48 -11.94
CA PRO A 432 -30.20 -10.18 -11.32
C PRO A 432 -30.68 -9.19 -12.38
N LEU A 433 -31.84 -8.58 -12.15
CA LEU A 433 -32.22 -7.32 -12.80
C LEU A 433 -31.40 -6.23 -12.10
N ALA A 434 -30.36 -5.75 -12.77
CA ALA A 434 -29.56 -4.63 -12.30
C ALA A 434 -30.33 -3.34 -12.54
N GLY A 435 -31.09 -2.90 -11.54
CA GLY A 435 -31.60 -1.53 -11.43
C GLY A 435 -30.63 -0.70 -10.59
N VAL A 436 -30.42 0.56 -10.97
CA VAL A 436 -29.52 1.48 -10.26
C VAL A 436 -30.38 2.54 -9.57
N LEU A 437 -30.45 2.48 -8.24
CA LEU A 437 -31.00 3.57 -7.43
C LEU A 437 -29.91 4.62 -7.23
N LEU A 438 -30.20 5.90 -7.45
CA LEU A 438 -29.29 7.00 -7.14
C LEU A 438 -30.01 7.98 -6.24
N VAL A 439 -29.56 8.07 -4.98
CA VAL A 439 -30.19 8.91 -3.97
C VAL A 439 -29.38 10.20 -3.82
N ASP A 440 -29.97 11.32 -4.24
CA ASP A 440 -29.43 12.65 -3.95
C ASP A 440 -29.65 13.00 -2.46
N GLN A 441 -28.56 13.31 -1.77
CA GLN A 441 -28.59 13.69 -0.35
C GLN A 441 -29.03 15.13 -0.10
N SER A 442 -29.05 16.00 -1.13
CA SER A 442 -29.53 17.38 -0.99
C SER A 442 -31.04 17.47 -0.75
N LEU A 443 -31.78 16.37 -0.95
CA LEU A 443 -33.23 16.26 -0.79
C LEU A 443 -33.69 15.70 0.58
N GLY A 444 -32.82 15.63 1.60
CA GLY A 444 -33.24 15.38 3.00
C GLY A 444 -33.33 13.91 3.45
N THR A 445 -32.58 13.01 2.84
CA THR A 445 -32.75 11.54 3.00
C THR A 445 -31.93 10.89 4.12
N GLU A 446 -30.96 11.57 4.74
CA GLU A 446 -30.07 10.95 5.74
C GLU A 446 -30.84 10.38 6.96
N GLN A 447 -31.88 11.09 7.39
CA GLN A 447 -32.66 10.74 8.59
C GLN A 447 -33.58 9.53 8.38
N ALA A 448 -34.06 9.32 7.15
CA ALA A 448 -34.90 8.17 6.79
C ALA A 448 -34.12 6.84 6.76
N PHE A 449 -32.79 6.89 6.55
CA PHE A 449 -31.94 5.70 6.53
C PHE A 449 -31.22 5.44 7.86
N LYS A 450 -31.01 6.46 8.71
CA LYS A 450 -30.48 6.27 10.08
C LYS A 450 -31.38 5.40 10.95
N THR A 451 -32.68 5.34 10.66
CA THR A 451 -33.65 4.51 11.38
C THR A 451 -33.68 3.03 10.95
N VAL A 452 -33.04 2.67 9.82
CA VAL A 452 -33.17 1.32 9.20
C VAL A 452 -31.96 0.42 9.51
N GLU A 453 -31.27 0.64 10.64
CA GLU A 453 -30.10 -0.17 11.04
C GLU A 453 -30.42 -1.63 11.39
N LYS A 454 -31.69 -2.03 11.41
CA LYS A 454 -32.15 -3.42 11.54
C LYS A 454 -33.09 -3.76 10.40
N ALA A 455 -33.12 -5.04 10.01
CA ALA A 455 -34.05 -5.59 9.02
C ALA A 455 -35.51 -5.27 9.40
N GLN A 456 -36.00 -4.11 8.96
CA GLN A 456 -37.36 -3.65 9.13
C GLN A 456 -37.95 -3.49 7.73
N SER A 457 -39.11 -4.09 7.53
CA SER A 457 -39.96 -3.78 6.39
C SER A 457 -40.45 -2.35 6.53
N VAL A 458 -40.10 -1.50 5.58
CA VAL A 458 -40.65 -0.14 5.52
C VAL A 458 -41.82 -0.19 4.54
N ASP A 459 -43.02 0.11 5.02
CA ASP A 459 -44.20 0.21 4.17
C ASP A 459 -44.12 1.51 3.36
N LEU A 460 -43.91 1.37 2.05
CA LEU A 460 -43.82 2.47 1.11
C LEU A 460 -45.05 2.49 0.23
N SER A 461 -45.72 3.63 0.11
CA SER A 461 -46.87 3.78 -0.79
C SER A 461 -46.43 4.28 -2.16
N VAL A 462 -46.94 3.68 -3.24
CA VAL A 462 -46.79 4.18 -4.60
C VAL A 462 -47.58 5.48 -4.76
N THR A 463 -46.89 6.57 -5.06
CA THR A 463 -47.47 7.90 -5.29
C THR A 463 -47.70 8.19 -6.77
N LYS A 464 -46.93 7.58 -7.67
CA LYS A 464 -47.12 7.66 -9.12
C LYS A 464 -46.52 6.42 -9.78
N SER A 465 -47.22 5.84 -10.76
CA SER A 465 -46.71 4.79 -11.64
C SER A 465 -46.98 5.17 -13.09
N GLU A 466 -45.94 5.40 -13.89
CA GLU A 466 -46.08 5.67 -15.32
C GLU A 466 -45.45 4.54 -16.15
N PRO A 467 -46.20 3.92 -17.08
CA PRO A 467 -45.64 2.99 -18.03
C PRO A 467 -44.88 3.75 -19.11
N VAL A 468 -43.58 3.46 -19.24
CA VAL A 468 -42.75 3.94 -20.35
C VAL A 468 -42.60 2.79 -21.35
N LEU A 469 -43.22 2.95 -22.52
CA LEU A 469 -43.07 2.03 -23.63
C LEU A 469 -41.66 2.19 -24.23
N THR A 470 -40.88 1.11 -24.23
CA THR A 470 -39.61 1.05 -24.97
C THR A 470 -39.76 0.16 -26.19
N VAL A 471 -38.94 0.43 -27.22
CA VAL A 471 -39.02 -0.11 -28.60
C VAL A 471 -38.85 -1.65 -28.70
N ASN A 472 -38.76 -2.38 -27.58
CA ASN A 472 -38.50 -3.83 -27.54
C ASN A 472 -39.45 -4.63 -26.62
N GLU A 473 -40.73 -4.24 -26.51
CA GLU A 473 -41.81 -4.99 -25.82
C GLU A 473 -41.66 -5.17 -24.29
N ALA A 474 -40.69 -4.52 -23.65
CA ALA A 474 -40.62 -4.42 -22.19
C ALA A 474 -41.38 -3.17 -21.72
N ILE A 475 -42.40 -3.36 -20.88
CA ILE A 475 -43.05 -2.26 -20.16
C ILE A 475 -42.14 -1.88 -19.00
N LYS A 476 -41.63 -0.65 -19.03
CA LYS A 476 -40.88 -0.08 -17.92
C LYS A 476 -41.83 0.69 -17.01
N PHE A 477 -41.71 0.47 -15.71
CA PHE A 477 -42.48 1.22 -14.71
C PHE A 477 -41.56 2.19 -14.00
N VAL A 478 -41.92 3.47 -13.98
CA VAL A 478 -41.35 4.44 -13.04
C VAL A 478 -42.24 4.46 -11.81
N LEU A 479 -41.77 3.88 -10.70
CA LEU A 479 -42.48 3.92 -9.42
C LEU A 479 -41.93 5.04 -8.56
N ASN A 480 -42.79 5.99 -8.20
CA ASN A 480 -42.48 7.01 -7.21
C ASN A 480 -43.01 6.55 -5.85
N LEU A 481 -42.15 6.17 -4.92
CA LEU A 481 -42.52 5.70 -3.60
C LEU A 481 -42.36 6.79 -2.54
N ARG A 482 -43.24 6.78 -1.54
CA ARG A 482 -43.19 7.71 -0.40
C ARG A 482 -43.42 6.97 0.92
N SER A 483 -42.66 7.35 1.95
CA SER A 483 -42.91 6.90 3.31
C SER A 483 -44.13 7.63 3.88
N PRO A 484 -45.06 6.92 4.54
CA PRO A 484 -46.17 7.57 5.26
C PRO A 484 -45.62 8.63 6.23
N GLY A 485 -46.14 9.85 6.15
CA GLY A 485 -45.76 10.97 7.02
C GLY A 485 -44.53 11.80 6.62
N ALA A 486 -43.81 11.45 5.54
CA ALA A 486 -42.67 12.23 5.07
C ALA A 486 -43.09 13.25 3.99
N PRO A 487 -42.97 14.57 4.21
CA PRO A 487 -43.52 15.58 3.30
C PRO A 487 -42.84 15.62 1.92
N THR A 488 -41.61 15.14 1.75
CA THR A 488 -40.81 15.40 0.54
C THR A 488 -40.07 14.18 -0.04
N ASN A 489 -40.20 13.00 0.55
CA ASN A 489 -39.40 11.83 0.12
C ASN A 489 -40.09 11.09 -1.02
N VAL A 490 -39.70 11.38 -2.26
CA VAL A 490 -40.08 10.61 -3.44
C VAL A 490 -38.88 9.82 -3.93
N TRP A 491 -38.99 8.50 -3.95
CA TRP A 491 -37.98 7.61 -4.53
C TRP A 491 -38.48 7.10 -5.89
N SER A 492 -37.71 7.31 -6.95
CA SER A 492 -38.04 6.82 -8.29
C SER A 492 -37.31 5.51 -8.59
N PHE A 493 -38.04 4.46 -8.93
CA PHE A 493 -37.50 3.17 -9.35
C PHE A 493 -37.90 2.91 -10.80
N GLU A 494 -36.95 2.49 -11.64
CA GLU A 494 -37.24 1.97 -12.97
C GLU A 494 -37.22 0.44 -12.91
N ILE A 495 -38.35 -0.19 -13.22
CA ILE A 495 -38.51 -1.64 -13.18
C ILE A 495 -38.85 -2.15 -14.57
N ASP A 496 -38.05 -3.06 -15.11
CA ASP A 496 -38.36 -3.79 -16.32
C ASP A 496 -39.33 -4.95 -16.01
N SER A 497 -40.49 -4.97 -16.67
CA SER A 497 -41.36 -6.16 -16.62
C SER A 497 -40.70 -7.33 -17.38
N PRO A 498 -40.79 -8.58 -16.89
CA PRO A 498 -40.50 -9.73 -17.74
C PRO A 498 -41.41 -9.68 -18.98
N LYS A 499 -40.87 -10.11 -20.14
CA LYS A 499 -41.61 -10.20 -21.41
C LYS A 499 -42.94 -10.93 -21.16
N MET A 500 -44.06 -10.20 -21.23
CA MET A 500 -45.36 -10.84 -21.25
C MET A 500 -45.57 -11.40 -22.67
N PRO A 501 -45.99 -12.67 -22.83
CA PRO A 501 -46.51 -13.10 -24.11
C PRO A 501 -47.76 -12.27 -24.40
N LEU A 502 -47.75 -11.57 -25.52
CA LEU A 502 -48.92 -10.88 -26.08
C LEU A 502 -50.06 -11.90 -26.18
N LEU A 503 -51.20 -11.59 -25.54
CA LEU A 503 -52.49 -12.24 -25.77
C LEU A 503 -53.33 -11.35 -26.69
#